data_AF-A0A1B8HAG2-F1
#
_entry.id   AF-A0A1B8HAG2-F1
#
_cell.length_a   1.000
_cell.length_b   1.000
_cell.length_c   1.000
_cell.angle_alpha   90.00
_cell.angle_beta   90.00
_cell.angle_gamma   90.00
#
_symmetry.space_group_name_H-M   'P 1'
#
loop_
_entity.id
_entity.type
_entity.pdbx_description
1 polymer ?
#
loop_
_entity_poly.entity_id
_entity_poly.type
_entity_poly.pdbx_seq_one_letter_code
_entity_poly.pdbx_strand_id
1 'polypeptide(L)'
;MNKMIMISWALLLPLPLKTGTEYILRHYYQYPQKLHGGWLFFHCLLAGGLIALWSDSQVLCVLFYSLLFVCLIMLLHIDNVVFYLPDKLVFPVLWGGLLFQIEMQKIPFSDALYGVIAGFILLWAVAAGYAWRKKQSGLGGGDIKLFSAMGAWVGAEKLAILMLFACTSALVMYQLRYFRARYDNSLHSGTHIIAFGPHLIAGMIIVMSVMSGSWF
;
A
#
# COMPACT_ATOMS: atom_id res chain seq x y z
N MET A 1 -16.39 -15.95 21.20
CA MET A 1 -15.28 -16.79 20.67
C MET A 1 -14.06 -15.93 20.28
N ASN A 2 -13.66 -14.94 21.09
CA ASN A 2 -13.19 -13.67 20.47
C ASN A 2 -12.11 -12.84 21.20
N LYS A 3 -11.32 -13.39 22.12
CA LYS A 3 -10.19 -12.62 22.73
C LYS A 3 -8.92 -13.46 22.95
N MET A 4 -9.03 -14.72 23.37
CA MET A 4 -7.86 -15.56 23.66
C MET A 4 -7.02 -15.93 22.43
N ILE A 5 -7.64 -16.27 21.29
CA ILE A 5 -6.90 -16.62 20.07
C ILE A 5 -6.07 -15.42 19.59
N MET A 6 -6.63 -14.21 19.70
CA MET A 6 -6.01 -12.95 19.25
C MET A 6 -4.83 -12.51 20.16
N ILE A 7 -4.88 -12.81 21.45
CA ILE A 7 -3.76 -12.60 22.39
C ILE A 7 -2.60 -13.55 22.06
N SER A 8 -2.87 -14.78 21.61
CA SER A 8 -1.80 -15.73 21.25
C SER A 8 -1.00 -15.29 20.01
N TRP A 9 -1.65 -14.67 19.02
CA TRP A 9 -0.97 -14.10 17.85
C TRP A 9 -0.16 -12.84 18.18
N ALA A 10 -0.62 -12.03 19.14
CA ALA A 10 0.11 -10.86 19.61
C ALA A 10 1.44 -11.22 20.28
N LEU A 11 1.55 -12.40 20.91
CA LEU A 11 2.77 -12.89 21.55
C LEU A 11 3.90 -13.25 20.57
N LEU A 12 3.55 -13.63 19.34
CA LEU A 12 4.50 -14.00 18.28
C LEU A 12 4.95 -12.81 17.42
N LEU A 13 4.30 -11.66 17.54
CA LEU A 13 4.68 -10.45 16.80
C LEU A 13 5.89 -9.76 17.46
N PRO A 14 6.93 -9.37 16.70
CA PRO A 14 8.04 -8.63 17.27
C PRO A 14 7.56 -7.32 17.90
N LEU A 15 8.19 -6.90 19.01
CA LEU A 15 7.84 -5.75 19.85
C LEU A 15 7.34 -4.47 19.12
N PRO A 16 7.91 -4.04 17.97
CA PRO A 16 7.39 -2.88 17.23
C PRO A 16 5.97 -3.03 16.67
N LEU A 17 5.48 -4.26 16.48
CA LEU A 17 4.12 -4.54 16.00
C LEU A 17 3.08 -4.58 17.15
N LYS A 18 3.50 -4.97 18.37
CA LYS A 18 2.63 -4.98 19.57
C LYS A 18 2.13 -3.59 19.96
N THR A 19 3.01 -2.58 19.92
CA THR A 19 2.66 -1.19 20.28
C THR A 19 1.74 -0.54 19.25
N GLY A 20 1.89 -0.90 17.97
CA GLY A 20 0.98 -0.46 16.91
C GLY A 20 -0.44 -1.01 17.08
N THR A 21 -0.60 -2.29 17.44
CA THR A 21 -1.92 -2.93 17.54
C THR A 21 -2.84 -2.29 18.58
N GLU A 22 -2.33 -1.89 19.76
CA GLU A 22 -3.16 -1.25 20.79
C GLU A 22 -3.54 0.19 20.44
N TYR A 23 -2.64 0.93 19.78
CA TYR A 23 -2.91 2.30 19.33
C TYR A 23 -3.99 2.34 18.23
N ILE A 24 -3.93 1.40 17.29
CA ILE A 24 -4.89 1.22 16.19
C ILE A 24 -6.28 0.92 16.74
N LEU A 25 -6.40 0.02 17.73
CA LEU A 25 -7.71 -0.38 18.28
C LEU A 25 -8.43 0.76 19.02
N ARG A 26 -7.69 1.67 19.67
CA ARG A 26 -8.28 2.84 20.35
C ARG A 26 -8.78 3.92 19.40
N HIS A 27 -8.08 4.17 18.30
CA HIS A 27 -8.39 5.29 17.40
C HIS A 27 -9.27 4.87 16.20
N TYR A 28 -9.23 3.61 15.76
CA TYR A 28 -10.00 3.13 14.61
C TYR A 28 -11.51 3.08 14.88
N TYR A 29 -11.94 2.84 16.12
CA TYR A 29 -13.36 2.80 16.48
C TYR A 29 -13.99 4.19 16.66
N GLN A 30 -13.20 5.26 16.69
CA GLN A 30 -13.68 6.62 16.96
C GLN A 30 -13.98 7.46 15.70
N TYR A 31 -13.66 6.98 14.50
CA TYR A 31 -13.88 7.71 13.26
C TYR A 31 -15.03 7.11 12.42
N PRO A 32 -16.27 7.60 12.57
CA PRO A 32 -17.34 7.31 11.61
C PRO A 32 -17.09 8.14 10.35
N GLN A 33 -16.29 7.62 9.43
CA GLN A 33 -16.01 8.29 8.17
C GLN A 33 -17.25 8.21 7.25
N LYS A 34 -17.96 9.33 7.08
CA LYS A 34 -18.85 9.54 5.93
C LYS A 34 -17.97 9.72 4.68
N LEU A 35 -17.54 8.61 4.08
CA LEU A 35 -16.97 8.65 2.73
C LEU A 35 -18.07 9.14 1.78
N HIS A 36 -17.93 10.33 1.20
CA HIS A 36 -18.64 10.70 -0.02
C HIS A 36 -18.03 9.97 -1.23
N GLY A 37 -17.86 8.64 -1.11
CA GLY A 37 -17.10 7.79 -2.02
C GLY A 37 -17.85 7.38 -3.28
N GLY A 38 -19.13 7.78 -3.42
CA GLY A 38 -19.96 7.38 -4.55
C GLY A 38 -19.38 7.75 -5.91
N TRP A 39 -18.84 8.96 -6.05
CA TRP A 39 -18.34 9.48 -7.33
C TRP A 39 -17.01 8.86 -7.79
N LEU A 40 -16.05 8.68 -6.86
CA LEU A 40 -14.77 8.02 -7.15
C LEU A 40 -14.96 6.53 -7.45
N PHE A 41 -15.83 5.87 -6.68
CA PHE A 41 -16.23 4.49 -6.95
C PHE A 41 -16.89 4.35 -8.33
N PHE A 42 -17.78 5.28 -8.68
CA PHE A 42 -18.46 5.30 -9.98
C PHE A 42 -17.50 5.50 -11.15
N HIS A 43 -16.50 6.40 -11.03
CA HIS A 43 -15.52 6.61 -12.10
C HIS A 43 -14.56 5.44 -12.29
N CYS A 44 -14.08 4.79 -11.23
CA CYS A 44 -13.25 3.60 -11.35
C CYS A 44 -14.03 2.41 -11.93
N LEU A 45 -15.30 2.26 -11.55
CA LEU A 45 -16.17 1.20 -12.04
C LEU A 45 -16.61 1.44 -13.49
N LEU A 46 -16.85 2.69 -13.89
CA LEU A 46 -17.14 3.07 -15.28
C LEU A 46 -15.91 2.88 -16.18
N ALA A 47 -14.73 3.32 -15.73
CA ALA A 47 -13.49 3.14 -16.49
C ALA A 47 -13.13 1.66 -16.66
N GLY A 48 -13.27 0.85 -15.60
CA GLY A 48 -13.12 -0.61 -15.70
C GLY A 48 -14.18 -1.26 -16.59
N GLY A 49 -15.44 -0.85 -16.49
CA GLY A 49 -16.54 -1.39 -17.30
C GLY A 49 -16.41 -1.10 -18.79
N LEU A 50 -15.94 0.10 -19.17
CA LEU A 50 -15.75 0.48 -20.57
C LEU A 50 -14.59 -0.28 -21.24
N ILE A 51 -13.54 -0.62 -20.48
CA ILE A 51 -12.41 -1.42 -20.99
C ILE A 51 -12.82 -2.90 -21.12
N ALA A 52 -13.71 -3.39 -20.25
CA ALA A 52 -14.21 -4.77 -20.27
C ALA A 52 -15.15 -5.08 -21.46
N LEU A 53 -15.87 -4.09 -21.97
CA LEU A 53 -16.80 -4.27 -23.10
C LEU A 53 -16.11 -4.47 -24.46
N TRP A 54 -14.78 -4.37 -24.52
CA TRP A 54 -14.03 -4.38 -25.78
C TRP A 54 -13.19 -5.65 -26.04
N SER A 55 -13.17 -6.65 -25.14
CA SER A 55 -12.36 -7.86 -25.35
C SER A 55 -12.79 -9.07 -24.53
N ASP A 56 -13.13 -10.18 -25.21
CA ASP A 56 -13.57 -11.46 -24.61
C ASP A 56 -12.50 -12.17 -23.73
N SER A 57 -11.21 -11.88 -23.92
CA SER A 57 -10.11 -12.46 -23.13
C SER A 57 -9.50 -11.51 -22.10
N GLN A 58 -9.91 -10.23 -22.09
CA GLN A 58 -9.39 -9.22 -21.15
C GLN A 58 -10.34 -8.91 -19.99
N VAL A 59 -11.61 -9.35 -20.01
CA VAL A 59 -12.59 -9.02 -18.95
C VAL A 59 -12.08 -9.35 -17.55
N LEU A 60 -11.55 -10.56 -17.33
CA LEU A 60 -11.00 -10.97 -16.04
C LEU A 60 -9.78 -10.11 -15.63
N CYS A 61 -8.89 -9.79 -16.58
CA CYS A 61 -7.74 -8.93 -16.35
C CYS A 61 -8.17 -7.53 -15.90
N VAL A 62 -9.19 -6.98 -16.57
CA VAL A 62 -9.80 -5.68 -16.26
C VAL A 62 -10.48 -5.71 -14.89
N LEU A 63 -11.17 -6.79 -14.53
CA LEU A 63 -11.77 -6.95 -13.21
C LEU A 63 -10.70 -6.92 -12.11
N PHE A 64 -9.62 -7.68 -12.26
CA PHE A 64 -8.53 -7.68 -11.28
C PHE A 64 -7.85 -6.31 -11.15
N TYR A 65 -7.55 -5.65 -12.27
CA TYR A 65 -6.98 -4.31 -12.21
C TYR A 65 -7.96 -3.28 -11.63
N SER A 66 -9.25 -3.36 -11.96
CA SER A 66 -10.26 -2.46 -11.38
C SER A 66 -10.36 -2.63 -9.85
N LEU A 67 -10.34 -3.87 -9.35
CA LEU A 67 -10.31 -4.18 -7.93
C LEU A 67 -9.06 -3.59 -7.27
N LEU A 68 -7.89 -3.79 -7.88
CA LEU A 68 -6.62 -3.25 -7.43
C LEU A 68 -6.69 -1.72 -7.31
N PHE A 69 -7.04 -1.02 -8.40
CA PHE A 69 -7.07 0.44 -8.43
C PHE A 69 -8.09 1.02 -7.45
N VAL A 70 -9.27 0.42 -7.30
CA VAL A 70 -10.25 0.84 -6.28
C VAL A 70 -9.67 0.71 -4.88
N CYS A 71 -9.02 -0.40 -4.56
CA CYS A 71 -8.38 -0.60 -3.26
C CYS A 71 -7.25 0.41 -3.03
N LEU A 72 -6.37 0.62 -4.02
CA LEU A 72 -5.26 1.57 -3.93
C LEU A 72 -5.76 3.01 -3.75
N ILE A 73 -6.77 3.45 -4.50
CA ILE A 73 -7.33 4.81 -4.36
C ILE A 73 -7.96 5.00 -2.98
N MET A 74 -8.70 4.01 -2.47
CA MET A 74 -9.24 4.06 -1.10
C MET A 74 -8.13 4.13 -0.06
N LEU A 75 -7.09 3.29 -0.20
CA LEU A 75 -5.94 3.28 0.70
C LEU A 75 -5.19 4.62 0.67
N LEU A 76 -4.99 5.20 -0.51
CA LEU A 76 -4.36 6.52 -0.69
C LEU A 76 -5.13 7.61 0.04
N HIS A 77 -6.47 7.59 -0.05
CA HIS A 77 -7.30 8.59 0.62
C HIS A 77 -7.25 8.44 2.13
N ILE A 78 -7.41 7.21 2.64
CA ILE A 78 -7.41 6.94 4.08
C ILE A 78 -6.03 7.26 4.69
N ASP A 79 -4.94 6.86 4.04
CA ASP A 79 -3.59 7.07 4.57
C ASP A 79 -3.21 8.56 4.62
N ASN A 80 -3.60 9.35 3.62
CA ASN A 80 -3.37 10.80 3.61
C ASN A 80 -4.07 11.55 4.75
N VAL A 81 -5.19 11.03 5.26
CA VAL A 81 -5.99 11.69 6.30
C VAL A 81 -5.66 11.15 7.69
N VAL A 82 -5.50 9.84 7.82
CA VAL A 82 -5.47 9.14 9.12
C VAL A 82 -4.15 8.40 9.36
N PHE A 83 -3.22 8.36 8.39
CA PHE A 83 -1.94 7.62 8.49
C PHE A 83 -2.14 6.14 8.86
N TYR A 84 -3.20 5.54 8.31
CA TYR A 84 -3.58 4.17 8.60
C TYR A 84 -4.06 3.43 7.35
N LEU A 85 -3.56 2.22 7.15
CA LEU A 85 -3.91 1.34 6.03
C LEU A 85 -4.70 0.14 6.56
N PRO A 86 -6.02 0.06 6.31
CA PRO A 86 -6.85 -1.03 6.82
C PRO A 86 -6.55 -2.36 6.13
N ASP A 87 -6.34 -3.41 6.94
CA ASP A 87 -6.13 -4.79 6.48
C ASP A 87 -7.24 -5.30 5.55
N LYS A 88 -8.48 -4.82 5.75
CA LYS A 88 -9.63 -5.15 4.89
C LYS A 88 -9.47 -4.72 3.43
N LEU A 89 -8.61 -3.75 3.13
CA LEU A 89 -8.29 -3.31 1.77
C LEU A 89 -6.94 -3.84 1.30
N VAL A 90 -5.96 -4.00 2.22
CA VAL A 90 -4.64 -4.53 1.88
C VAL A 90 -4.70 -6.02 1.51
N PHE A 91 -5.50 -6.83 2.22
CA PHE A 91 -5.59 -8.26 1.92
C PHE A 91 -6.27 -8.58 0.58
N PRO A 92 -7.35 -7.90 0.16
CA PRO A 92 -7.85 -8.02 -1.21
C PRO A 92 -6.79 -7.72 -2.27
N VAL A 93 -5.90 -6.74 -2.03
CA VAL A 93 -4.77 -6.47 -2.94
C VAL A 93 -3.82 -7.66 -2.97
N LEU A 94 -3.44 -8.21 -1.82
CA LEU A 94 -2.51 -9.34 -1.75
C LEU A 94 -3.08 -10.61 -2.42
N TRP A 95 -4.26 -11.04 -1.98
CA TRP A 95 -4.89 -12.25 -2.49
C TRP A 95 -5.36 -12.08 -3.94
N GLY A 96 -5.87 -10.90 -4.29
CA GLY A 96 -6.22 -10.57 -5.66
C GLY A 96 -5.03 -10.65 -6.61
N GLY A 97 -3.84 -10.22 -6.18
CA GLY A 97 -2.62 -10.34 -6.97
C GLY A 97 -2.18 -11.79 -7.17
N LEU A 98 -2.22 -12.61 -6.12
CA LEU A 98 -1.88 -14.03 -6.23
C LEU A 98 -2.86 -14.79 -7.13
N LEU A 99 -4.16 -14.54 -6.98
CA LEU A 99 -5.19 -15.12 -7.86
C LEU A 99 -5.02 -14.65 -9.30
N PHE A 100 -4.70 -13.37 -9.50
CA PHE A 100 -4.42 -12.83 -10.83
C PHE A 100 -3.29 -13.58 -11.53
N GLN A 101 -2.22 -13.97 -10.83
CA GLN A 101 -1.14 -14.73 -11.46
C GLN A 101 -1.51 -16.18 -11.77
N ILE A 102 -2.42 -16.79 -11.01
CA ILE A 102 -2.94 -18.13 -11.31
C ILE A 102 -3.75 -18.10 -12.61
N GLU A 103 -4.64 -17.11 -12.76
CA GLU A 103 -5.56 -17.01 -13.90
C GLU A 103 -4.90 -16.42 -15.15
N MET A 104 -4.06 -15.39 -14.99
CA MET A 104 -3.50 -14.62 -16.11
C MET A 104 -2.07 -14.99 -16.47
N GLN A 105 -1.36 -15.67 -15.57
CA GLN A 105 0.03 -16.13 -15.75
C GLN A 105 0.96 -15.06 -16.33
N LYS A 106 0.80 -13.79 -15.89
CA LYS A 106 1.64 -12.69 -16.39
C LYS A 106 3.08 -12.86 -15.91
N ILE A 107 3.26 -13.20 -14.64
CA ILE A 107 4.57 -13.63 -14.13
C ILE A 107 4.47 -15.04 -13.55
N PRO A 108 5.58 -15.79 -13.46
CA PRO A 108 5.59 -17.07 -12.77
C PRO A 108 5.03 -16.92 -11.35
N PHE A 109 4.13 -17.81 -10.94
CA PHE A 109 3.51 -17.74 -9.61
C PHE A 109 4.56 -17.74 -8.48
N SER A 110 5.67 -18.46 -8.67
CA SER A 110 6.79 -18.44 -7.73
C SER A 110 7.40 -17.04 -7.57
N ASP A 111 7.52 -16.27 -8.63
CA ASP A 111 8.05 -14.90 -8.57
C ASP A 111 7.09 -13.94 -7.86
N ALA A 112 5.78 -14.12 -8.07
CA ALA A 112 4.76 -13.40 -7.30
C ALA A 112 4.85 -13.69 -5.80
N LEU A 113 5.01 -14.97 -5.43
CA LEU A 113 5.18 -15.39 -4.04
C LEU A 113 6.49 -14.85 -3.45
N TYR A 114 7.59 -14.92 -4.19
CA TYR A 114 8.85 -14.31 -3.79
C TYR A 114 8.74 -12.80 -3.67
N GLY A 115 7.94 -12.13 -4.51
CA GLY A 115 7.63 -10.71 -4.38
C GLY A 115 6.94 -10.39 -3.06
N VAL A 116 5.94 -11.18 -2.66
CA VAL A 116 5.25 -11.03 -1.37
C VAL A 116 6.23 -11.18 -0.20
N ILE A 117 7.03 -12.26 -0.22
CA ILE A 117 8.01 -12.58 0.83
C ILE A 117 9.11 -11.51 0.90
N ALA A 118 9.72 -11.17 -0.24
CA ALA A 118 10.79 -10.19 -0.33
C ALA A 118 10.29 -8.80 0.10
N GLY A 119 9.09 -8.41 -0.31
CA GLY A 119 8.49 -7.15 0.10
C GLY A 119 8.30 -7.03 1.61
N PHE A 120 7.78 -8.09 2.23
CA PHE A 120 7.63 -8.14 3.67
C PHE A 120 8.99 -8.05 4.37
N ILE A 121 9.94 -8.92 4.01
CA ILE A 121 11.25 -9.00 4.64
C ILE A 121 12.01 -7.68 4.49
N LEU A 122 11.99 -7.07 3.30
CA LEU A 122 12.73 -5.84 3.00
C LEU A 122 12.28 -4.69 3.91
N LEU A 123 10.99 -4.35 3.87
CA LEU A 123 10.49 -3.22 4.67
C LEU A 123 10.49 -3.54 6.17
N TRP A 124 10.24 -4.79 6.55
CA TRP A 124 10.36 -5.20 7.94
C TRP A 124 11.79 -5.05 8.47
N ALA A 125 12.80 -5.47 7.70
CA ALA A 125 14.20 -5.32 8.10
C ALA A 125 14.60 -3.85 8.26
N VAL A 126 14.16 -2.98 7.35
CA VAL A 126 14.36 -1.52 7.45
C VAL A 126 13.68 -0.97 8.70
N ALA A 127 12.42 -1.32 8.93
CA ALA A 127 11.65 -0.88 10.11
C ALA A 127 12.29 -1.37 11.42
N ALA A 128 12.73 -2.62 11.47
CA ALA A 128 13.39 -3.22 12.62
C ALA A 128 14.76 -2.57 12.89
N GLY A 129 15.57 -2.33 11.85
CA GLY A 129 16.86 -1.64 11.98
C GLY A 129 16.71 -0.20 12.47
N TYR A 130 15.69 0.51 11.96
CA TYR A 130 15.35 1.85 12.46
C TYR A 130 14.90 1.81 13.92
N ALA A 131 13.97 0.91 14.26
CA ALA A 131 13.43 0.78 15.62
C ALA A 131 14.52 0.41 16.63
N TRP A 132 15.46 -0.45 16.26
CA TRP A 132 16.61 -0.81 17.10
C TRP A 132 17.50 0.40 17.39
N ARG A 133 17.80 1.24 16.40
CA ARG A 133 18.65 2.42 16.56
C ARG A 133 17.95 3.58 17.29
N LYS A 134 16.69 3.85 16.95
CA LYS A 134 15.97 5.04 17.43
C LYS A 134 15.04 4.77 18.61
N LYS A 135 14.86 3.50 19.01
CA LYS A 135 13.91 3.04 20.04
C LYS A 135 12.48 3.53 19.77
N GLN A 136 12.16 3.86 18.51
CA GLN A 136 10.89 4.40 18.05
C GLN A 136 10.50 3.73 16.74
N SER A 137 9.21 3.51 16.53
CA SER A 137 8.70 2.98 15.27
C SER A 137 8.71 4.08 14.21
N GLY A 138 9.56 3.92 13.17
CA GLY A 138 9.69 4.90 12.09
C GLY A 138 8.85 4.62 10.86
N LEU A 139 8.40 3.38 10.67
CA LEU A 139 7.60 2.94 9.52
C LEU A 139 6.30 2.29 10.01
N GLY A 140 5.18 2.59 9.34
CA GLY A 140 3.89 2.02 9.67
C GLY A 140 3.83 0.53 9.31
N GLY A 141 3.24 -0.29 10.17
CA GLY A 141 3.01 -1.71 9.85
C GLY A 141 2.11 -1.91 8.63
N GLY A 142 1.25 -0.93 8.32
CA GLY A 142 0.44 -0.90 7.11
C GLY A 142 1.28 -0.82 5.83
N ASP A 143 2.35 -0.01 5.83
CA ASP A 143 3.24 0.17 4.67
C ASP A 143 3.93 -1.15 4.31
N ILE A 144 4.39 -1.90 5.32
CA ILE A 144 5.01 -3.23 5.15
C ILE A 144 4.03 -4.18 4.47
N LYS A 145 2.79 -4.24 4.95
CA LYS A 145 1.74 -5.12 4.39
C LYS A 145 1.37 -4.70 2.97
N LEU A 146 1.22 -3.40 2.72
CA LEU A 146 0.85 -2.89 1.40
C LEU A 146 1.95 -3.17 0.36
N PHE A 147 3.21 -2.91 0.70
CA PHE A 147 4.33 -3.18 -0.20
C PHE A 147 4.50 -4.68 -0.49
N SER A 148 4.33 -5.52 0.54
CA SER A 148 4.27 -6.98 0.36
C SER A 148 3.12 -7.39 -0.57
N ALA A 149 1.93 -6.81 -0.40
CA ALA A 149 0.79 -7.04 -1.28
C ALA A 149 1.06 -6.63 -2.74
N MET A 150 1.76 -5.51 -2.97
CA MET A 150 2.18 -5.07 -4.31
C MET A 150 3.12 -6.08 -4.98
N GLY A 151 3.96 -6.76 -4.21
CA GLY A 151 4.84 -7.82 -4.70
C GLY A 151 4.12 -8.97 -5.40
N ALA A 152 2.88 -9.29 -5.00
CA ALA A 152 2.05 -10.30 -5.67
C ALA A 152 1.71 -9.93 -7.14
N TRP A 153 1.69 -8.63 -7.46
CA TRP A 153 1.32 -8.14 -8.78
C TRP A 153 2.53 -7.94 -9.69
N VAL A 154 3.62 -7.40 -9.15
CA VAL A 154 4.79 -6.98 -9.95
C VAL A 154 5.96 -7.96 -9.90
N GLY A 155 5.95 -8.92 -8.98
CA GLY A 155 7.07 -9.86 -8.75
C GLY A 155 8.19 -9.28 -7.89
N ALA A 156 9.19 -10.09 -7.57
CA ALA A 156 10.28 -9.68 -6.69
C ALA A 156 11.23 -8.67 -7.35
N GLU A 157 11.50 -8.83 -8.65
CA GLU A 157 12.46 -8.01 -9.40
C GLU A 157 12.02 -6.53 -9.44
N LYS A 158 10.76 -6.28 -9.79
CA LYS A 158 10.23 -4.94 -9.99
C LYS A 158 9.92 -4.21 -8.68
N LEU A 159 9.95 -4.95 -7.56
CA LEU A 159 9.66 -4.41 -6.25
C LEU A 159 10.73 -3.40 -5.79
N ALA A 160 12.00 -3.61 -6.17
CA ALA A 160 13.08 -2.65 -5.90
C ALA A 160 12.87 -1.33 -6.67
N ILE A 161 12.43 -1.42 -7.93
CA ILE A 161 12.13 -0.26 -8.77
C ILE A 161 10.92 0.50 -8.21
N LEU A 162 9.88 -0.21 -7.76
CA LEU A 162 8.72 0.36 -7.09
C LEU A 162 9.15 1.16 -5.86
N MET A 163 9.98 0.56 -5.00
CA MET A 163 10.52 1.24 -3.82
C MET A 163 11.30 2.50 -4.18
N LEU A 164 12.12 2.44 -5.23
CA LEU A 164 12.88 3.60 -5.70
C LEU A 164 11.95 4.75 -6.06
N PHE A 165 10.92 4.51 -6.87
CA PHE A 165 9.93 5.55 -7.22
C PHE A 165 9.13 6.05 -6.00
N ALA A 166 8.82 5.18 -5.05
CA ALA A 166 8.17 5.59 -3.81
C ALA A 166 9.07 6.51 -2.97
N CYS A 167 10.34 6.16 -2.80
CA CYS A 167 11.30 6.99 -2.07
C CYS A 167 11.57 8.31 -2.78
N THR A 168 11.76 8.33 -4.11
CA THR A 168 12.00 9.58 -4.85
C THR A 168 10.80 10.51 -4.78
N SER A 169 9.57 9.98 -4.97
CA SER A 169 8.36 10.80 -4.84
C SER A 169 8.20 11.36 -3.42
N ALA A 170 8.47 10.57 -2.38
CA ALA A 170 8.44 11.03 -0.99
C ALA A 170 9.49 12.13 -0.71
N LEU A 171 10.71 11.97 -1.22
CA LEU A 171 11.78 12.96 -1.09
C LEU A 171 11.44 14.27 -1.81
N VAL A 172 10.91 14.19 -3.03
CA VAL A 172 10.47 15.37 -3.79
C VAL A 172 9.36 16.10 -3.02
N MET A 173 8.37 15.37 -2.51
CA MET A 173 7.27 15.96 -1.72
C MET A 173 7.77 16.60 -0.42
N TYR A 174 8.69 15.95 0.29
CA TYR A 174 9.35 16.53 1.46
C TYR A 174 10.08 17.84 1.09
N GLN A 175 10.86 17.83 0.01
CA GLN A 175 11.64 18.98 -0.43
C GLN A 175 10.76 20.16 -0.84
N LEU A 176 9.66 19.91 -1.56
CA LEU A 176 8.68 20.94 -1.94
C LEU A 176 8.01 21.56 -0.72
N ARG A 177 7.63 20.74 0.27
CA ARG A 177 7.05 21.23 1.54
C ARG A 177 8.06 22.05 2.33
N TYR A 178 9.31 21.61 2.38
CA TYR A 178 10.39 22.34 3.05
C TYR A 178 10.63 23.71 2.42
N PHE A 179 10.71 23.80 1.09
CA PHE A 179 10.88 25.08 0.41
C PHE A 179 9.68 26.02 0.58
N ARG A 180 8.45 25.49 0.55
CA ARG A 180 7.24 26.29 0.79
C ARG A 180 7.20 26.82 2.23
N ALA A 181 7.48 25.97 3.23
CA ALA A 181 7.54 26.38 4.63
C ALA A 181 8.62 27.45 4.88
N ARG A 182 9.76 27.35 4.17
CA ARG A 182 10.83 28.36 4.20
C ARG A 182 10.38 29.68 3.56
N TYR A 183 9.66 29.62 2.44
CA TYR A 183 9.13 30.82 1.76
C TYR A 183 8.08 31.53 2.61
N ASP A 184 7.19 30.77 3.26
CA ASP A 184 6.11 31.31 4.10
C ASP A 184 6.57 31.67 5.53
N ASN A 185 7.87 31.63 5.83
CA ASN A 185 8.45 31.80 7.18
C ASN A 185 7.79 30.93 8.27
N SER A 186 7.17 29.81 7.89
CA SER A 186 6.39 28.94 8.78
C SER A 186 7.18 27.69 9.21
N LEU A 187 8.51 27.79 9.22
CA LEU A 187 9.42 26.70 9.61
C LEU A 187 9.20 26.18 11.05
N HIS A 188 8.45 26.90 11.88
CA HIS A 188 8.13 26.52 13.26
C HIS A 188 6.90 25.61 13.39
N SER A 189 6.23 25.29 12.29
CA SER A 189 5.02 24.45 12.27
C SER A 189 5.33 22.94 12.37
N GLY A 190 5.89 22.49 13.49
CA GLY A 190 5.89 21.09 13.93
C GLY A 190 6.63 20.06 13.05
N THR A 191 6.78 18.84 13.58
CA THR A 191 7.33 17.71 12.80
C THR A 191 6.32 17.29 11.74
N HIS A 192 6.56 17.65 10.48
CA HIS A 192 5.73 17.22 9.36
C HIS A 192 5.88 15.71 9.12
N ILE A 193 4.96 14.93 9.69
CA ILE A 193 4.85 13.49 9.42
C ILE A 193 4.29 13.35 7.99
N ILE A 194 4.98 12.58 7.14
CA ILE A 194 4.57 12.30 5.76
C ILE A 194 4.05 10.87 5.72
N ALA A 195 2.83 10.70 5.19
CA ALA A 195 2.23 9.40 4.93
C ALA A 195 2.98 8.73 3.77
N PHE A 196 3.53 7.53 4.00
CA PHE A 196 4.33 6.83 3.00
C PHE A 196 3.47 6.02 2.02
N GLY A 197 2.28 5.57 2.43
CA GLY A 197 1.35 4.81 1.59
C GLY A 197 1.04 5.46 0.23
N PRO A 198 0.69 6.76 0.14
CA PRO A 198 0.48 7.44 -1.14
C PRO A 198 1.67 7.35 -2.10
N HIS A 199 2.89 7.36 -1.56
CA HIS A 199 4.12 7.30 -2.35
C HIS A 199 4.40 5.86 -2.83
N LEU A 200 4.10 4.85 -2.00
CA LEU A 200 4.07 3.45 -2.44
C LEU A 200 3.06 3.23 -3.57
N ILE A 201 1.87 3.81 -3.45
CA ILE A 201 0.81 3.72 -4.46
C ILE A 201 1.24 4.41 -5.75
N ALA A 202 1.86 5.59 -5.67
CA ALA A 202 2.43 6.27 -6.83
C ALA A 202 3.50 5.41 -7.54
N GLY A 203 4.41 4.81 -6.76
CA GLY A 203 5.41 3.88 -7.30
C GLY A 203 4.78 2.68 -8.00
N MET A 204 3.74 2.09 -7.41
CA MET A 204 3.00 0.98 -8.01
C MET A 204 2.36 1.36 -9.34
N ILE A 205 1.71 2.53 -9.41
CA ILE A 205 1.10 3.02 -10.65
C ILE A 205 2.16 3.19 -11.74
N ILE A 206 3.30 3.82 -11.42
CA ILE A 206 4.40 4.04 -12.37
C ILE A 206 4.93 2.70 -12.90
N VAL A 207 5.24 1.76 -12.00
CA VAL A 207 5.76 0.44 -12.39
C VAL A 207 4.75 -0.31 -13.25
N MET A 208 3.47 -0.31 -12.89
CA MET A 208 2.42 -0.94 -13.70
C MET A 208 2.28 -0.30 -15.08
N SER A 209 2.39 1.03 -15.18
CA SER A 209 2.38 1.72 -16.47
C SER A 209 3.54 1.29 -17.36
N VAL A 210 4.76 1.20 -16.81
CA VAL A 210 5.94 0.71 -17.55
C VAL A 210 5.77 -0.75 -17.96
N MET A 211 5.23 -1.58 -17.08
CA MET A 211 4.94 -2.98 -17.38
C MET A 211 3.93 -3.11 -18.51
N SER A 212 2.84 -2.33 -18.49
CA SER A 212 1.78 -2.43 -19.50
C SER A 212 2.31 -2.26 -20.93
N GLY A 213 3.31 -1.39 -21.15
CA GLY A 213 3.95 -1.22 -22.46
C GLY A 213 4.83 -2.38 -22.93
N SER A 214 5.08 -3.39 -22.08
CA SER A 214 5.83 -4.61 -22.42
C SER A 214 4.93 -5.84 -22.66
N TRP A 215 3.63 -5.74 -22.37
CA TRP A 215 2.66 -6.84 -22.51
C TRP A 215 1.76 -6.71 -23.76
N PHE A 216 1.92 -5.64 -24.52
CA PHE A 216 1.27 -5.36 -25.81
C PHE A 216 2.34 -5.22 -26.89
#